data_AF-A0A957ULW8-F1
#
_entry.id   AF-A0A957ULW8-F1
#
_cell.length_a   1.000
_cell.length_b   1.000
_cell.length_c   1.000
_cell.angle_alpha   90.00
_cell.angle_beta   90.00
_cell.angle_gamma   90.00
#
_symmetry.space_group_name_H-M   'P 1'
#
loop_
_entity.id
_entity.type
_entity.pdbx_description
1 polymer ?
#
loop_
_entity_poly.entity_id
_entity_poly.type
_entity_poly.pdbx_seq_one_letter_code
_entity_poly.pdbx_strand_id
1 'polypeptide(L)'
;MCVVDPAVRSLHKPVIDEEEVQRLASQFGEPLRQTYDVQAAGTTLEQRWRTDSDRRAEVVFAIQGPGKGIWLHTKHNYPHPIFRLPSGGIEWTESVLDALYREIDEETGLEVAVQRFVGLLHYRFHRGPSVVHFASYLFLVQNLEDKLDGLSNEEVAEFRSILPCQLPQVAADLRNILGERRAWGHWRALAHDVLSEMMKK
;
A
#
# COMPACT_ATOMS: atom_id res chain seq x y z
N MET A 1 -6.51 -21.90 40.95
CA MET A 1 -7.03 -22.11 39.58
C MET A 1 -7.23 -20.71 39.00
N CYS A 2 -6.25 -20.19 38.27
CA CYS A 2 -6.34 -18.84 37.72
C CYS A 2 -7.30 -18.82 36.52
N VAL A 3 -8.12 -17.79 36.53
CA VAL A 3 -9.21 -17.43 35.61
C VAL A 3 -8.63 -17.06 34.24
N VAL A 4 -9.38 -17.31 33.17
CA VAL A 4 -9.32 -16.43 31.98
C VAL A 4 -10.71 -15.88 31.70
N ASP A 5 -10.78 -14.56 31.73
CA ASP A 5 -11.95 -13.71 31.57
C ASP A 5 -12.42 -13.72 30.10
N PRO A 6 -13.72 -13.92 29.80
CA PRO A 6 -14.27 -13.85 28.45
C PRO A 6 -14.20 -12.46 27.79
N ALA A 7 -13.68 -11.44 28.48
CA ALA A 7 -13.44 -10.09 27.95
C ALA A 7 -12.29 -9.98 26.92
N VAL A 8 -11.50 -11.05 26.68
CA VAL A 8 -10.51 -11.08 25.58
C VAL A 8 -11.19 -11.35 24.23
N ARG A 9 -12.25 -10.60 23.91
CA ARG A 9 -12.75 -10.49 22.53
C ARG A 9 -11.89 -9.49 21.78
N SER A 10 -10.79 -10.02 21.23
CA SER A 10 -9.99 -9.53 20.10
C SER A 10 -9.71 -8.02 20.03
N LEU A 11 -8.55 -7.60 20.55
CA LEU A 11 -7.92 -6.31 20.21
C LEU A 11 -7.63 -6.16 18.70
N HIS A 12 -7.72 -7.24 17.91
CA HIS A 12 -7.47 -7.19 16.47
C HIS A 12 -8.63 -6.51 15.73
N LYS A 13 -8.27 -5.50 14.95
CA LYS A 13 -9.10 -4.87 13.93
C LYS A 13 -9.25 -5.79 12.71
N PRO A 14 -10.39 -5.74 12.00
CA PRO A 14 -10.56 -6.46 10.74
C PRO A 14 -9.66 -5.89 9.63
N VAL A 15 -9.49 -6.66 8.55
CA VAL A 15 -8.80 -6.22 7.31
C VAL A 15 -9.38 -4.89 6.80
N ILE A 16 -10.70 -4.76 6.83
CA ILE A 16 -11.42 -3.51 6.56
C ILE A 16 -12.31 -3.19 7.76
N ASP A 17 -11.99 -2.10 8.44
CA ASP A 17 -12.75 -1.54 9.57
C ASP A 17 -13.63 -0.41 9.02
N GLU A 18 -14.93 -0.67 8.83
CA GLU A 18 -15.84 0.26 8.16
C GLU A 18 -16.04 1.57 8.94
N GLU A 19 -15.94 1.55 10.27
CA GLU A 19 -16.00 2.78 11.08
C GLU A 19 -14.75 3.64 10.90
N GLU A 20 -13.58 3.00 10.81
CA GLU A 20 -12.33 3.66 10.46
C GLU A 20 -12.36 4.22 9.03
N VAL A 21 -12.88 3.46 8.07
CA VAL A 21 -13.04 3.93 6.68
C VAL A 21 -13.95 5.15 6.61
N GLN A 22 -15.07 5.18 7.33
CA GLN A 22 -15.97 6.34 7.39
C GLN A 22 -15.26 7.57 7.97
N ARG A 23 -14.47 7.39 9.05
CA ARG A 23 -13.68 8.49 9.62
C ARG A 23 -12.66 9.03 8.62
N LEU A 24 -11.90 8.17 7.96
CA LEU A 24 -10.94 8.56 6.93
C LEU A 24 -11.62 9.26 5.76
N ALA A 25 -12.76 8.76 5.29
CA ALA A 25 -13.54 9.37 4.22
C ALA A 25 -14.09 10.75 4.62
N SER A 26 -14.51 10.93 5.87
CA SER A 26 -14.95 12.24 6.36
C SER A 26 -13.83 13.28 6.43
N GLN A 27 -12.59 12.85 6.70
CA GLN A 27 -11.45 13.74 6.85
C GLN A 27 -10.71 14.02 5.53
N PHE A 28 -10.52 12.99 4.72
CA PHE A 28 -9.68 13.02 3.51
C PHE A 28 -10.48 12.70 2.23
N GLY A 29 -11.80 12.61 2.35
CA GLY A 29 -12.76 12.42 1.28
C GLY A 29 -12.98 10.97 0.86
N GLU A 30 -14.11 10.74 0.18
CA GLU A 30 -14.53 9.40 -0.25
C GLU A 30 -13.50 8.70 -1.16
N PRO A 31 -13.06 7.48 -0.81
CA PRO A 31 -12.13 6.70 -1.63
C PRO A 31 -12.85 6.02 -2.79
N LEU A 32 -12.13 5.78 -3.89
CA LEU A 32 -12.56 4.79 -4.86
C LEU A 32 -12.48 3.40 -4.24
N ARG A 33 -13.62 2.73 -4.06
CA ARG A 33 -13.66 1.33 -3.61
C ARG A 33 -13.58 0.39 -4.81
N GLN A 34 -12.63 -0.54 -4.79
CA GLN A 34 -12.47 -1.55 -5.83
C GLN A 34 -12.21 -2.92 -5.21
N THR A 35 -12.76 -3.97 -5.83
CA THR A 35 -12.49 -5.35 -5.45
C THR A 35 -11.84 -6.08 -6.61
N TYR A 36 -10.73 -6.76 -6.35
CA TYR A 36 -9.98 -7.52 -7.34
C TYR A 36 -9.85 -8.98 -6.95
N ASP A 37 -10.09 -9.87 -7.90
CA ASP A 37 -9.69 -11.28 -7.80
C ASP A 37 -8.26 -11.41 -8.30
N VAL A 38 -7.37 -11.81 -7.39
CA VAL A 38 -5.96 -12.01 -7.72
C VAL A 38 -5.68 -13.52 -7.68
N GLN A 39 -5.29 -14.05 -8.84
CA GLN A 39 -4.77 -15.42 -8.91
C GLN A 39 -3.40 -15.43 -8.24
N ALA A 40 -3.31 -16.00 -7.05
CA ALA A 40 -2.07 -16.03 -6.31
C ALA A 40 -1.16 -17.13 -6.90
N ALA A 41 0.10 -16.79 -7.14
CA ALA A 41 1.13 -17.70 -7.61
C ALA A 41 2.50 -17.24 -7.12
N GLY A 42 3.47 -18.17 -7.06
CA GLY A 42 4.84 -17.87 -6.64
C GLY A 42 4.93 -17.31 -5.21
N THR A 43 5.87 -16.41 -4.97
CA THR A 43 6.15 -15.83 -3.63
C THR A 43 4.99 -15.00 -3.07
N THR A 44 4.09 -14.50 -3.92
CA THR A 44 2.85 -13.79 -3.48
C THR A 44 1.92 -14.73 -2.72
N LEU A 45 1.89 -16.01 -3.14
CA LEU A 45 1.15 -17.07 -2.46
C LEU A 45 1.76 -17.35 -1.08
N GLU A 46 3.09 -17.47 -1.00
CA GLU A 46 3.79 -17.88 0.23
C GLU A 46 3.76 -16.83 1.33
N GLN A 47 3.88 -15.54 0.97
CA GLN A 47 3.87 -14.46 1.95
C GLN A 47 2.47 -14.19 2.53
N ARG A 48 1.39 -14.52 1.80
CA ARG A 48 0.02 -14.20 2.20
C ARG A 48 -0.79 -15.38 2.74
N TRP A 49 -0.33 -16.62 2.53
CA TRP A 49 -0.88 -17.80 3.24
C TRP A 49 -0.23 -18.07 4.59
N ARG A 50 0.57 -17.12 5.10
CA ARG A 50 1.08 -17.14 6.47
C ARG A 50 -0.07 -16.89 7.45
N THR A 51 -0.42 -17.93 8.22
CA THR A 51 -1.43 -17.89 9.29
C THR A 51 -1.01 -16.98 10.45
N ASP A 52 0.23 -16.53 10.45
CA ASP A 52 0.89 -15.62 11.39
C ASP A 52 1.18 -14.23 10.78
N SER A 53 0.43 -13.80 9.75
CA SER A 53 0.59 -12.46 9.18
C SER A 53 0.60 -11.42 10.31
N ASP A 54 1.68 -10.65 10.41
CA ASP A 54 1.89 -9.55 11.37
C ASP A 54 0.91 -8.38 11.16
N ARG A 55 0.28 -8.34 9.98
CA ARG A 55 -0.53 -7.22 9.51
C ARG A 55 -1.92 -7.63 9.06
N ARG A 56 -2.89 -6.75 9.27
CA ARG A 56 -4.29 -6.89 8.81
C ARG A 56 -4.51 -6.36 7.39
N ALA A 57 -3.71 -5.38 6.95
CA ALA A 57 -3.81 -4.70 5.67
C ALA A 57 -2.47 -4.03 5.32
N GLU A 58 -2.43 -3.22 4.26
CA GLU A 58 -1.32 -2.31 3.98
C GLU A 58 -1.80 -0.88 3.67
N VAL A 59 -0.94 0.09 3.94
CA VAL A 59 -1.04 1.43 3.37
C VAL A 59 -0.24 1.46 2.09
N VAL A 60 -0.73 2.19 1.10
CA VAL A 60 0.00 2.56 -0.12
C VAL A 60 -0.09 4.07 -0.20
N PHE A 61 1.01 4.75 -0.48
CA PHE A 61 1.01 6.21 -0.49
C PHE A 61 1.75 6.77 -1.70
N ALA A 62 1.13 7.77 -2.32
CA ALA A 62 1.71 8.57 -3.37
C ALA A 62 2.19 9.87 -2.75
N ILE A 63 3.50 10.07 -2.69
CA ILE A 63 4.08 11.32 -2.23
C ILE A 63 4.12 12.28 -3.41
N GLN A 64 3.38 13.38 -3.29
CA GLN A 64 3.41 14.47 -4.25
C GLN A 64 4.48 15.46 -3.83
N GLY A 65 5.54 15.56 -4.65
CA GLY A 65 6.60 16.54 -4.48
C GLY A 65 6.30 17.87 -5.20
N PRO A 66 7.25 18.81 -5.15
CA PRO A 66 7.17 20.05 -5.92
C PRO A 66 6.89 19.79 -7.41
N GLY A 67 6.12 20.68 -8.06
CA GLY A 67 5.77 20.53 -9.48
C GLY A 67 4.76 19.41 -9.80
N LYS A 68 4.04 18.89 -8.78
CA LYS A 68 3.01 17.83 -8.89
C LYS A 68 3.53 16.46 -9.33
N GLY A 69 4.85 16.23 -9.26
CA GLY A 69 5.43 14.91 -9.50
C GLY A 69 5.03 13.90 -8.42
N ILE A 70 4.86 12.64 -8.81
CA ILE A 70 4.57 11.52 -7.92
C ILE A 70 5.81 10.66 -7.76
N TRP A 71 6.09 10.29 -6.53
CA TRP A 71 7.34 9.67 -6.16
C TRP A 71 7.17 8.16 -6.01
N LEU A 72 8.09 7.43 -6.62
CA LEU A 72 8.17 5.98 -6.58
C LEU A 72 9.49 5.57 -5.94
N HIS A 73 9.51 4.39 -5.31
CA HIS A 73 10.74 3.81 -4.77
C HIS A 73 11.10 2.48 -5.42
N THR A 74 12.36 2.09 -5.28
CA THR A 74 12.84 0.73 -5.50
C THR A 74 13.59 0.27 -4.24
N LYS A 75 13.46 -1.01 -3.87
CA LYS A 75 14.12 -1.56 -2.67
C LYS A 75 15.44 -2.25 -3.03
N HIS A 76 16.39 -2.26 -2.09
CA HIS A 76 17.71 -2.90 -2.27
C HIS A 76 17.62 -4.41 -2.52
N ASN A 77 16.59 -5.08 -2.01
CA ASN A 77 16.41 -6.52 -2.13
C ASN A 77 15.78 -6.96 -3.46
N TYR A 78 15.53 -6.04 -4.40
CA TYR A 78 15.09 -6.40 -5.75
C TYR A 78 16.29 -6.79 -6.62
N PRO A 79 16.19 -7.88 -7.42
CA PRO A 79 17.30 -8.33 -8.25
C PRO A 79 17.67 -7.30 -9.35
N HIS A 80 16.69 -6.50 -9.78
CA HIS A 80 16.84 -5.36 -10.67
C HIS A 80 15.94 -4.22 -10.17
N PRO A 81 16.23 -2.94 -10.48
CA PRO A 81 15.39 -1.83 -10.05
C PRO A 81 13.94 -1.98 -10.52
N ILE A 82 13.01 -1.99 -9.57
CA ILE A 82 11.56 -2.04 -9.84
C ILE A 82 10.94 -0.87 -9.08
N PHE A 83 10.53 0.15 -9.83
CA PHE A 83 9.91 1.33 -9.27
C PHE A 83 8.41 1.10 -9.06
N ARG A 84 7.93 1.41 -7.85
CA ARG A 84 6.50 1.33 -7.49
C ARG A 84 6.15 2.39 -6.45
N LEU A 85 4.86 2.63 -6.24
CA LEU A 85 4.39 3.36 -5.06
C LEU A 85 4.91 2.70 -3.77
N PRO A 86 5.41 3.50 -2.81
CA PRO A 86 5.65 3.09 -1.42
C PRO A 86 4.48 2.36 -0.78
N SER A 87 4.78 1.42 0.12
CA SER A 87 3.72 0.70 0.84
C SER A 87 4.22 0.00 2.09
N GLY A 88 3.36 -0.06 3.09
CA GLY A 88 3.71 -0.51 4.43
C GLY A 88 2.62 -1.33 5.12
N GLY A 89 2.99 -2.17 6.08
CA GLY A 89 2.02 -3.02 6.77
C GLY A 89 1.18 -2.24 7.78
N ILE A 90 -0.10 -2.58 7.92
CA ILE A 90 -0.95 -2.10 9.03
C ILE A 90 -1.07 -3.22 10.05
N GLU A 91 -0.56 -3.03 11.26
CA GLU A 91 -0.64 -4.06 12.30
C GLU A 91 -2.09 -4.31 12.75
N TRP A 92 -2.33 -5.46 13.41
CA TRP A 92 -3.69 -5.85 13.82
C TRP A 92 -4.36 -4.88 14.79
N THR A 93 -3.60 -4.17 15.62
CA THR A 93 -4.15 -3.23 16.61
C THR A 93 -3.98 -1.77 16.19
N GLU A 94 -3.23 -1.53 15.12
CA GLU A 94 -2.84 -0.19 14.63
C GLU A 94 -3.94 0.43 13.76
N SER A 95 -4.09 1.75 13.87
CA SER A 95 -4.96 2.51 12.98
C SER A 95 -4.31 2.66 11.61
N VAL A 96 -5.13 2.82 10.56
CA VAL A 96 -4.62 3.04 9.19
C VAL A 96 -3.74 4.29 9.12
N LEU A 97 -4.10 5.34 9.86
CA LEU A 97 -3.40 6.61 9.82
C LEU A 97 -2.07 6.55 10.57
N ASP A 98 -2.02 5.86 11.71
CA ASP A 98 -0.75 5.64 12.43
C ASP A 98 0.22 4.81 11.58
N ALA A 99 -0.27 3.75 10.94
CA ALA A 99 0.51 2.94 10.00
C ALA A 99 1.02 3.78 8.81
N LEU A 100 0.17 4.68 8.26
CA LEU A 100 0.55 5.57 7.17
C LEU A 100 1.73 6.46 7.57
N TYR A 101 1.64 7.12 8.73
CA TYR A 101 2.70 8.02 9.18
C TYR A 101 3.98 7.27 9.56
N ARG A 102 3.86 6.13 10.26
CA ARG A 102 5.01 5.28 10.61
C ARG A 102 5.76 4.82 9.36
N GLU A 103 5.07 4.29 8.36
CA GLU A 103 5.70 3.75 7.15
C GLU A 103 6.29 4.85 6.26
N ILE A 104 5.71 6.05 6.25
CA ILE A 104 6.30 7.21 5.58
C ILE A 104 7.59 7.62 6.30
N ASP A 105 7.60 7.71 7.63
CA ASP A 105 8.80 8.03 8.41
C ASP A 105 9.90 6.98 8.21
N GLU A 106 9.56 5.68 8.28
CA GLU A 106 10.49 4.57 8.07
C GLU A 106 11.09 4.57 6.64
N GLU A 107 10.27 4.77 5.60
CA GLU A 107 10.75 4.70 4.21
C GLU A 107 11.38 6.02 3.72
N THR A 108 11.09 7.17 4.35
CA THR A 108 11.45 8.49 3.80
C THR A 108 11.99 9.50 4.81
N GLY A 109 11.60 9.41 6.08
CA GLY A 109 11.92 10.40 7.12
C GLY A 109 11.30 11.78 6.91
N LEU A 110 10.24 11.88 6.10
CA LEU A 110 9.65 13.16 5.70
C LEU A 110 8.46 13.57 6.56
N GLU A 111 8.32 14.88 6.74
CA GLU A 111 7.06 15.49 7.16
C GLU A 111 6.08 15.62 5.98
N VAL A 112 4.90 15.03 6.13
CA VAL A 112 3.85 15.01 5.10
C VAL A 112 2.49 15.43 5.64
N ALA A 113 1.63 15.91 4.74
CA ALA A 113 0.20 16.11 5.01
C ALA A 113 -0.66 15.23 4.09
N VAL A 114 -1.60 14.47 4.66
CA VAL A 114 -2.56 13.69 3.87
C VAL A 114 -3.50 14.64 3.11
N GLN A 115 -3.50 14.53 1.79
CA GLN A 115 -4.36 15.34 0.92
C GLN A 115 -5.65 14.63 0.57
N ARG A 116 -5.58 13.31 0.35
CA ARG A 116 -6.72 12.54 -0.12
C ARG A 116 -6.62 11.09 0.32
N PHE A 117 -7.74 10.53 0.78
CA PHE A 117 -7.94 9.09 0.81
C PHE A 117 -8.43 8.66 -0.58
N VAL A 118 -7.50 8.13 -1.38
CA VAL A 118 -7.68 7.95 -2.83
C VAL A 118 -8.46 6.67 -3.11
N GLY A 119 -8.14 5.58 -2.42
CA GLY A 119 -8.73 4.29 -2.74
C GLY A 119 -8.69 3.31 -1.58
N LEU A 120 -9.71 2.45 -1.55
CA LEU A 120 -9.75 1.26 -0.71
C LEU A 120 -9.84 0.05 -1.65
N LEU A 121 -8.72 -0.63 -1.81
CA LEU A 121 -8.60 -1.76 -2.73
C LEU A 121 -8.70 -3.05 -1.93
N HIS A 122 -9.77 -3.80 -2.15
CA HIS A 122 -9.98 -5.12 -1.55
C HIS A 122 -9.49 -6.20 -2.49
N TYR A 123 -8.69 -7.13 -1.98
CA TYR A 123 -8.17 -8.25 -2.76
C TYR A 123 -8.73 -9.57 -2.25
N ARG A 124 -9.14 -10.41 -3.19
CA ARG A 124 -9.47 -11.82 -2.98
C ARG A 124 -8.37 -12.64 -3.64
N PHE A 125 -7.43 -13.13 -2.84
CA PHE A 125 -6.36 -14.00 -3.32
C PHE A 125 -6.85 -15.44 -3.37
N HIS A 126 -6.90 -16.03 -4.56
CA HIS A 126 -7.41 -17.38 -4.77
C HIS A 126 -6.26 -18.40 -4.87
N ARG A 127 -6.43 -19.55 -4.21
CA ARG A 127 -5.61 -20.77 -4.36
C ARG A 127 -6.53 -21.98 -4.37
N GLY A 128 -6.87 -22.48 -5.56
CA GLY A 128 -7.89 -23.51 -5.71
C GLY A 128 -9.22 -23.04 -5.09
N PRO A 129 -9.84 -23.80 -4.17
CA PRO A 129 -11.09 -23.39 -3.53
C PRO A 129 -10.91 -22.40 -2.37
N SER A 130 -9.67 -22.10 -1.95
CA SER A 130 -9.40 -21.23 -0.80
C SER A 130 -9.23 -19.78 -1.22
N VAL A 131 -9.78 -18.86 -0.41
CA VAL A 131 -9.66 -17.41 -0.61
C VAL A 131 -9.07 -16.76 0.64
N VAL A 132 -8.06 -15.91 0.45
CA VAL A 132 -7.52 -15.03 1.49
C VAL A 132 -7.86 -13.59 1.13
N HIS A 133 -8.35 -12.83 2.11
CA HIS A 133 -8.70 -11.43 1.93
C HIS A 133 -7.56 -10.52 2.40
N PHE A 134 -7.34 -9.43 1.68
CA PHE A 134 -6.39 -8.39 2.05
C PHE A 134 -6.89 -7.03 1.55
N ALA A 135 -6.33 -5.93 2.07
CA ALA A 135 -6.69 -4.59 1.61
C ALA A 135 -5.47 -3.67 1.53
N SER A 136 -5.52 -2.75 0.56
CA SER A 136 -4.62 -1.59 0.49
C SER A 136 -5.44 -0.32 0.67
N TYR A 137 -5.02 0.52 1.63
CA TYR A 137 -5.52 1.88 1.83
C TYR A 137 -4.58 2.83 1.10
N LEU A 138 -5.06 3.39 -0.02
CA LEU A 138 -4.26 4.24 -0.89
C LEU A 138 -4.47 5.73 -0.54
N PHE A 139 -3.39 6.43 -0.24
CA PHE A 139 -3.39 7.85 0.09
C PHE A 139 -2.57 8.68 -0.90
N LEU A 140 -3.00 9.91 -1.13
CA LEU A 140 -2.17 10.98 -1.67
C LEU A 140 -1.69 11.82 -0.50
N VAL A 141 -0.38 11.97 -0.38
CA VAL A 141 0.24 12.80 0.64
C VAL A 141 1.08 13.89 -0.03
N GLN A 142 1.08 15.07 0.56
CA GLN A 142 1.90 16.20 0.12
C GLN A 142 3.16 16.23 0.96
N ASN A 143 4.32 16.23 0.30
CA ASN A 143 5.57 16.54 1.00
C ASN A 143 5.55 17.99 1.48
N LEU A 144 5.87 18.23 2.75
CA LEU A 144 5.91 19.57 3.33
C LEU A 144 7.31 20.19 3.29
N GLU A 145 8.31 19.41 2.90
CA GLU A 145 9.70 19.83 2.85
C GLU A 145 10.15 20.21 1.43
N ASP A 146 11.20 21.04 1.35
CA ASP A 146 11.87 21.37 0.08
C ASP A 146 12.86 20.29 -0.38
N LYS A 147 13.11 19.27 0.47
CA LYS A 147 14.10 18.23 0.22
C LYS A 147 13.43 16.91 -0.04
N LEU A 148 13.84 16.29 -1.14
CA LEU A 148 13.63 14.86 -1.34
C LEU A 148 14.71 14.19 -2.23
N ASP A 149 15.67 14.95 -2.79
CA ASP A 149 16.75 14.37 -3.60
C ASP A 149 17.69 13.51 -2.73
N GLY A 150 17.99 12.30 -3.22
CA GLY A 150 18.98 11.40 -2.60
C GLY A 150 18.49 10.66 -1.34
N LEU A 151 17.17 10.54 -1.15
CA LEU A 151 16.64 9.66 -0.12
C LEU A 151 16.97 8.19 -0.46
N SER A 152 17.72 7.55 0.42
CA SER A 152 17.92 6.11 0.49
C SER A 152 18.10 5.73 1.95
N ASN A 153 17.77 4.49 2.29
CA ASN A 153 17.97 3.93 3.62
C ASN A 153 18.23 2.42 3.51
N GLU A 154 18.20 1.70 4.63
CA GLU A 154 18.48 0.26 4.64
C GLU A 154 17.50 -0.56 3.77
N GLU A 155 16.27 -0.07 3.57
CA GLU A 155 15.25 -0.73 2.76
C GLU A 155 15.16 -0.19 1.32
N VAL A 156 15.20 1.14 1.19
CA VAL A 156 14.94 1.87 -0.05
C VAL A 156 16.26 2.27 -0.71
N ALA A 157 16.44 1.78 -1.94
CA ALA A 157 17.64 2.04 -2.72
C ALA A 157 17.63 3.39 -3.43
N GLU A 158 16.48 3.79 -3.99
CA GLU A 158 16.35 5.01 -4.78
C GLU A 158 14.89 5.45 -4.83
N PHE A 159 14.68 6.77 -4.78
CA PHE A 159 13.42 7.41 -5.17
C PHE A 159 13.51 8.02 -6.58
N ARG A 160 12.40 7.95 -7.31
CA ARG A 160 12.23 8.56 -8.63
C ARG A 160 10.91 9.31 -8.70
N SER A 161 10.99 10.58 -9.07
CA SER A 161 9.81 11.38 -9.41
C SER A 161 9.35 11.10 -10.83
N ILE A 162 8.05 10.91 -11.02
CA ILE A 162 7.38 10.78 -12.31
C ILE A 162 6.23 11.78 -12.42
N LEU A 163 5.86 12.15 -13.64
CA LEU A 163 4.61 12.87 -13.87
C LEU A 163 3.41 11.93 -13.69
N PRO A 164 2.24 12.43 -13.23
CA PRO A 164 1.04 11.61 -13.10
C PRO A 164 0.63 10.88 -14.39
N CYS A 165 0.89 11.48 -15.56
CA CYS A 165 0.60 10.86 -16.86
C CYS A 165 1.45 9.61 -17.16
N GLN A 166 2.53 9.38 -16.41
CA GLN A 166 3.41 8.22 -16.55
C GLN A 166 2.98 7.03 -15.68
N LEU A 167 2.03 7.20 -14.74
CA LEU A 167 1.51 6.12 -13.91
C LEU A 167 1.01 4.90 -14.71
N PRO A 168 0.30 5.06 -15.85
CA PRO A 168 -0.10 3.91 -16.67
C PRO A 168 1.10 3.11 -17.21
N GLN A 169 2.20 3.78 -17.57
CA GLN A 169 3.39 3.09 -18.05
C GLN A 169 4.05 2.28 -16.93
N VAL A 170 4.18 2.85 -15.74
CA VAL A 170 4.71 2.13 -14.57
C VAL A 170 3.85 0.91 -14.22
N ALA A 171 2.53 1.06 -14.27
CA ALA A 171 1.60 -0.04 -14.08
C ALA A 171 1.77 -1.14 -15.15
N ALA A 172 2.06 -0.77 -16.40
CA ALA A 172 2.35 -1.73 -17.48
C ALA A 172 3.69 -2.45 -17.25
N ASP A 173 4.73 -1.72 -16.84
CA ASP A 173 6.05 -2.27 -16.54
C ASP A 173 5.98 -3.30 -15.40
N LEU A 174 5.21 -3.00 -14.34
CA LEU A 174 4.95 -3.93 -13.24
C LEU A 174 4.23 -5.21 -13.70
N ARG A 175 3.27 -5.11 -14.62
CA ARG A 175 2.59 -6.29 -15.21
C ARG A 175 3.50 -7.10 -16.13
N ASN A 176 4.52 -6.49 -16.71
CA ASN A 176 5.49 -7.16 -17.57
C ASN A 176 6.58 -7.93 -16.80
N ILE A 177 6.60 -7.84 -15.46
CA ILE A 177 7.49 -8.65 -14.63
C ILE A 177 7.20 -10.13 -14.85
N LEU A 178 8.24 -10.89 -15.16
CA LEU A 178 8.19 -12.33 -15.41
C LEU A 178 8.64 -13.15 -14.20
N GLY A 179 8.51 -14.47 -14.32
CA GLY A 179 8.96 -15.41 -13.29
C GLY A 179 8.12 -15.37 -12.01
N GLU A 180 8.75 -15.66 -10.87
CA GLU A 180 8.08 -15.82 -9.58
C GLU A 180 7.39 -14.54 -9.06
N ARG A 181 7.81 -13.37 -9.56
CA ARG A 181 7.24 -12.05 -9.20
C ARG A 181 6.14 -11.58 -10.15
N ARG A 182 5.73 -12.38 -11.14
CA ARG A 182 4.66 -11.98 -12.07
C ARG A 182 3.37 -11.61 -11.35
N ALA A 183 2.86 -12.50 -10.49
CA ALA A 183 1.63 -12.22 -9.73
C ALA A 183 1.77 -10.98 -8.83
N TRP A 184 2.93 -10.82 -8.19
CA TRP A 184 3.26 -9.65 -7.38
C TRP A 184 3.25 -8.35 -8.19
N GLY A 185 3.86 -8.34 -9.38
CA GLY A 185 3.89 -7.18 -10.27
C GLY A 185 2.50 -6.79 -10.74
N HIS A 186 1.69 -7.76 -11.17
CA HIS A 186 0.28 -7.53 -11.51
C HIS A 186 -0.52 -6.93 -10.35
N TRP A 187 -0.33 -7.42 -9.12
CA TRP A 187 -1.00 -6.88 -7.94
C TRP A 187 -0.54 -5.45 -7.62
N ARG A 188 0.77 -5.18 -7.60
CA ARG A 188 1.32 -3.84 -7.33
C ARG A 188 0.93 -2.80 -8.39
N ALA A 189 0.64 -3.22 -9.62
CA ALA A 189 0.12 -2.33 -10.66
C ALA A 189 -1.26 -1.73 -10.33
N LEU A 190 -2.11 -2.42 -9.57
CA LEU A 190 -3.51 -2.02 -9.33
C LEU A 190 -3.62 -0.66 -8.61
N ALA A 191 -2.77 -0.41 -7.62
CA ALA A 191 -2.76 0.88 -6.92
C ALA A 191 -2.35 2.04 -7.85
N HIS A 192 -1.49 1.78 -8.84
CA HIS A 192 -1.09 2.77 -9.83
C HIS A 192 -2.24 3.10 -10.80
N ASP A 193 -3.05 2.09 -11.18
CA ASP A 193 -4.23 2.33 -12.02
C ASP A 193 -5.25 3.22 -11.31
N VAL A 194 -5.55 2.91 -10.04
CA VAL A 194 -6.50 3.68 -9.23
C VAL A 194 -6.01 5.12 -9.03
N LEU A 195 -4.72 5.30 -8.72
CA LEU A 195 -4.13 6.64 -8.62
C LEU A 195 -4.21 7.38 -9.96
N SER A 196 -3.91 6.71 -11.07
CA SER A 196 -3.99 7.30 -12.42
C SER A 196 -5.40 7.72 -12.79
N GLU A 197 -6.43 6.92 -12.44
CA GLU A 197 -7.82 7.29 -12.67
C GLU A 197 -8.22 8.54 -11.87
N MET A 198 -7.78 8.63 -10.62
CA MET A 198 -8.06 9.79 -9.77
C MET A 198 -7.39 11.06 -10.32
N MET A 199 -6.13 10.97 -10.76
CA MET A 199 -5.35 12.10 -11.27
C MET A 199 -5.81 12.62 -12.66
N LYS A 200 -6.74 11.92 -13.33
CA LYS A 200 -7.35 12.37 -14.59
C LYS A 200 -8.58 13.27 -14.38
N LYS A 201 -9.14 13.26 -13.17
CA LYS A 201 -10.34 14.03 -12.79
C LYS A 201 -9.94 15.41 -12.28
#